data_AF-A0A4Y9QW62-F1
#
_entry.id   AF-A0A4Y9QW62-F1
#
_cell.length_a   1.000
_cell.length_b   1.000
_cell.length_c   1.000
_cell.angle_alpha   90.00
_cell.angle_beta   90.00
_cell.angle_gamma   90.00
#
_symmetry.space_group_name_H-M   'P 1'
#
loop_
_entity.id
_entity.type
_entity.pdbx_description
1 polymer ?
#
loop_
_entity_poly.entity_id
_entity_poly.type
_entity_poly.pdbx_seq_one_letter_code
_entity_poly.pdbx_strand_id
1 'polypeptide(L)'
;METIIGHQKWMAENLNVDSFRNGDPIPQAKSIKEWNKAARNREPAWCYFANKTENGVQFGKLYNFFAVIDPRGLAPEGWRIPTQEDWVQLSTSLGGHPVAGRALKNEDGCNDQGNGNNLSGFSAMPGGFREITLLNSNNGFLGLGNTGYWWSSTYDSRTESVWVVSLSKRDDKLFTTFDTAFSDGYSIRCIKD
;
A
#
# COMPACT_ATOMS: atom_id res chain seq x y z
N MET A 1 12.91 -5.04 6.69
CA MET A 1 14.23 -4.39 6.41
C MET A 1 14.02 -2.91 6.05
N GLU A 2 15.06 -2.05 6.07
CA GLU A 2 14.98 -0.63 5.68
C GLU A 2 15.98 -0.28 4.55
N THR A 3 15.70 0.78 3.79
CA THR A 3 16.55 1.29 2.70
C THR A 3 16.57 2.82 2.69
N ILE A 4 17.61 3.42 2.09
CA ILE A 4 17.75 4.86 1.92
C ILE A 4 17.52 5.22 0.46
N ILE A 5 16.59 6.13 0.20
CA ILE A 5 16.26 6.63 -1.14
C ILE A 5 16.36 8.16 -1.10
N GLY A 6 17.38 8.71 -1.77
CA GLY A 6 17.75 10.11 -1.59
C GLY A 6 18.14 10.38 -0.14
N HIS A 7 17.35 11.20 0.55
CA HIS A 7 17.54 11.53 1.98
C HIS A 7 16.53 10.85 2.91
N GLN A 8 15.64 10.01 2.37
CA GLN A 8 14.54 9.39 3.10
C GLN A 8 14.86 7.94 3.45
N LYS A 9 14.44 7.50 4.65
CA LYS A 9 14.54 6.12 5.10
C LYS A 9 13.20 5.41 4.97
N TRP A 10 13.14 4.40 4.12
CA TRP A 10 11.91 3.67 3.79
C TRP A 10 11.96 2.23 4.27
N MET A 11 10.80 1.67 4.60
CA MET A 11 10.67 0.22 4.75
C MET A 11 10.86 -0.47 3.38
N ALA A 12 11.74 -1.46 3.35
CA ALA A 12 11.97 -2.32 2.19
C ALA A 12 10.87 -3.38 2.01
N GLU A 13 9.96 -3.55 2.97
CA GLU A 13 8.79 -4.44 2.89
C GLU A 13 7.48 -3.69 3.18
N ASN A 14 6.35 -4.24 2.72
CA ASN A 14 5.03 -3.74 3.09
C ASN A 14 4.79 -3.96 4.59
N LEU A 15 4.09 -3.03 5.24
CA LEU A 15 3.68 -3.17 6.64
C LEU A 15 2.83 -4.43 6.83
N ASN A 16 3.06 -5.13 7.95
CA ASN A 16 2.41 -6.41 8.25
C ASN A 16 1.98 -6.57 9.71
N VAL A 17 1.54 -5.48 10.36
CA VAL A 17 1.06 -5.49 11.75
C VAL A 17 -0.43 -5.86 11.85
N ASP A 18 -0.84 -6.49 12.95
CA ASP A 18 -2.25 -6.77 13.28
C ASP A 18 -2.72 -6.08 14.56
N SER A 19 -1.89 -5.20 15.12
CA SER A 19 -2.22 -4.34 16.24
C SER A 19 -1.79 -2.91 15.94
N PHE A 20 -2.50 -1.96 16.54
CA PHE A 20 -2.06 -0.57 16.61
C PHE A 20 -0.87 -0.44 17.56
N ARG A 21 -0.25 0.75 17.58
CA ARG A 21 0.91 1.07 18.42
C ARG A 21 0.60 0.96 19.91
N ASN A 22 -0.64 1.18 20.31
CA ASN A 22 -1.08 1.00 21.71
C ASN A 22 -1.34 -0.48 22.09
N GLY A 23 -1.16 -1.42 21.16
CA GLY A 23 -1.39 -2.85 21.39
C GLY A 23 -2.82 -3.34 21.08
N ASP A 24 -3.76 -2.43 20.80
CA ASP A 24 -5.12 -2.84 20.44
C ASP A 24 -5.12 -3.62 19.12
N PRO A 25 -5.87 -4.72 19.02
CA PRO A 25 -5.94 -5.50 17.79
C PRO A 25 -6.68 -4.71 16.70
N ILE A 26 -6.20 -4.86 15.47
CA ILE A 26 -6.89 -4.46 14.25
C ILE A 26 -7.68 -5.69 13.77
N PRO A 27 -9.01 -5.61 13.61
CA PRO A 27 -9.80 -6.72 13.14
C PRO A 27 -9.36 -7.23 11.76
N GLN A 28 -9.13 -8.55 11.66
CA GLN A 28 -8.98 -9.21 10.37
C GLN A 28 -10.35 -9.43 9.73
N ALA A 29 -10.54 -8.97 8.51
CA ALA A 29 -11.69 -9.32 7.70
C ALA A 29 -11.33 -10.50 6.77
N LYS A 30 -11.94 -11.66 7.03
CA LYS A 30 -11.70 -12.93 6.33
C LYS A 30 -12.68 -13.19 5.19
N SER A 31 -13.69 -12.33 5.05
CA SER A 31 -14.70 -12.43 4.00
C SER A 31 -15.09 -11.05 3.46
N ILE A 32 -15.80 -11.02 2.33
CA ILE A 32 -16.38 -9.79 1.80
C ILE A 32 -17.44 -9.20 2.72
N LYS A 33 -18.19 -10.06 3.41
CA LYS A 33 -19.20 -9.63 4.37
C LYS A 33 -18.57 -8.89 5.55
N GLU A 34 -17.46 -9.40 6.08
CA GLU A 34 -16.73 -8.77 7.18
C GLU A 34 -16.08 -7.46 6.76
N TRP A 35 -15.41 -7.44 5.59
CA TRP A 35 -14.80 -6.22 5.06
C TRP A 35 -15.84 -5.12 4.82
N ASN A 36 -16.98 -5.47 4.23
CA ASN A 36 -18.10 -4.53 4.01
C ASN A 36 -18.69 -4.03 5.33
N LYS A 37 -18.76 -4.88 6.35
CA LYS A 37 -19.24 -4.47 7.68
C LYS A 37 -18.30 -3.43 8.27
N ALA A 38 -16.99 -3.68 8.26
CA ALA A 38 -15.99 -2.72 8.75
C ALA A 38 -16.06 -1.40 7.96
N ALA A 39 -16.14 -1.46 6.64
CA ALA A 39 -16.29 -0.30 5.77
C ALA A 39 -17.53 0.56 6.12
N ARG A 40 -18.70 -0.07 6.25
CA ARG A 40 -19.95 0.63 6.62
C ARG A 40 -19.90 1.25 8.00
N ASN A 41 -19.24 0.58 8.94
CA ASN A 41 -19.07 1.07 10.30
C ASN A 41 -17.90 2.07 10.44
N ARG A 42 -17.14 2.31 9.37
CA ARG A 42 -15.90 3.11 9.38
C ARG A 42 -14.89 2.58 10.40
N GLU A 43 -14.84 1.27 10.55
CA GLU A 43 -13.94 0.56 11.46
C GLU A 43 -12.65 0.16 10.73
N PRO A 44 -11.51 0.20 11.43
CA PRO A 44 -10.24 -0.25 10.86
C PRO A 44 -10.29 -1.76 10.61
N ALA A 45 -9.73 -2.19 9.49
CA ALA A 45 -9.63 -3.60 9.16
C ALA A 45 -8.39 -3.90 8.31
N TRP A 46 -7.93 -5.14 8.38
CA TRP A 46 -6.93 -5.68 7.47
C TRP A 46 -7.34 -7.04 6.90
N CYS A 47 -6.78 -7.39 5.75
CA CYS A 47 -6.91 -8.73 5.18
C CYS A 47 -5.65 -9.11 4.40
N TYR A 48 -5.49 -10.39 4.12
CA TYR A 48 -4.53 -10.85 3.12
C TYR A 48 -5.20 -10.84 1.75
N PHE A 49 -4.40 -10.69 0.68
CA PHE A 49 -4.91 -10.82 -0.67
C PHE A 49 -5.64 -12.16 -0.85
N ALA A 50 -6.85 -12.14 -1.43
CA ALA A 50 -7.74 -13.29 -1.56
C ALA A 50 -8.11 -14.00 -0.24
N ASN A 51 -7.88 -13.36 0.91
CA ASN A 51 -7.98 -13.94 2.26
C ASN A 51 -7.10 -15.19 2.47
N LYS A 52 -5.94 -15.26 1.80
CA LYS A 52 -5.00 -16.37 1.87
C LYS A 52 -3.73 -15.99 2.63
N THR A 53 -3.38 -16.74 3.67
CA THR A 53 -2.21 -16.44 4.53
C THR A 53 -0.90 -16.51 3.76
N GLU A 54 -0.80 -17.38 2.74
CA GLU A 54 0.41 -17.52 1.93
C GLU A 54 0.76 -16.22 1.19
N ASN A 55 -0.26 -15.48 0.74
CA ASN A 55 -0.08 -14.17 0.13
C ASN A 55 0.44 -13.13 1.14
N GLY A 56 0.10 -13.28 2.42
CA GLY A 56 0.59 -12.41 3.48
C GLY A 56 2.10 -12.49 3.70
N VAL A 57 2.69 -13.67 3.47
CA VAL A 57 4.14 -13.88 3.56
C VAL A 57 4.87 -13.11 2.45
N GLN A 58 4.30 -13.08 1.25
CA GLN A 58 4.94 -12.47 0.08
C GLN A 58 4.62 -10.97 -0.08
N PHE A 59 3.40 -10.55 0.24
CA PHE A 59 2.89 -9.23 -0.09
C PHE A 59 2.50 -8.38 1.12
N GLY A 60 2.50 -8.96 2.32
CA GLY A 60 2.02 -8.29 3.54
C GLY A 60 0.49 -8.17 3.59
N LYS A 61 0.02 -7.26 4.43
CA LYS A 61 -1.42 -7.02 4.67
C LYS A 61 -1.94 -5.86 3.83
N LEU A 62 -3.21 -5.95 3.45
CA LEU A 62 -4.00 -4.85 2.90
C LEU A 62 -4.83 -4.24 4.03
N TYR A 63 -4.80 -2.92 4.15
CA TYR A 63 -5.51 -2.16 5.17
C TYR A 63 -6.53 -1.24 4.52
N ASN A 64 -7.67 -1.02 5.17
CA ASN A 64 -8.56 0.07 4.78
C ASN A 64 -8.04 1.42 5.29
N PHE A 65 -8.54 2.52 4.73
CA PHE A 65 -8.06 3.85 5.13
C PHE A 65 -8.43 4.19 6.58
N PHE A 66 -9.48 3.59 7.14
CA PHE A 66 -9.84 3.77 8.56
C PHE A 66 -8.74 3.26 9.50
N ALA A 67 -7.99 2.22 9.14
CA ALA A 67 -6.80 1.81 9.88
C ALA A 67 -5.63 2.79 9.73
N VAL A 68 -5.48 3.40 8.54
CA VAL A 68 -4.40 4.35 8.24
C VAL A 68 -4.49 5.60 9.12
N ILE A 69 -5.69 6.13 9.33
CA ILE A 69 -5.94 7.36 10.09
C ILE A 69 -6.33 7.12 11.55
N ASP A 70 -6.30 5.88 12.02
CA ASP A 70 -6.69 5.57 13.40
C ASP A 70 -5.74 6.25 14.39
N PRO A 71 -6.25 6.99 15.40
CA PRO A 71 -5.42 7.73 16.35
C PRO A 71 -4.53 6.84 17.21
N ARG A 72 -4.82 5.53 17.31
CA ARG A 72 -3.96 4.56 18.01
C ARG A 72 -2.67 4.27 17.27
N GLY A 73 -2.57 4.68 16.00
CA GLY A 73 -1.37 4.63 15.18
C GLY A 73 -1.09 3.26 14.57
N LEU A 74 -1.19 3.17 13.25
CA LEU A 74 -0.92 1.93 12.50
C LEU A 74 0.58 1.65 12.32
N ALA A 75 1.38 2.69 12.09
CA ALA A 75 2.82 2.53 11.90
C ALA A 75 3.53 2.22 13.23
N PRO A 76 4.54 1.32 13.24
CA PRO A 76 5.34 1.03 14.44
C PRO A 76 6.02 2.27 15.02
N GLU A 77 6.53 2.16 16.24
CA GLU A 77 7.28 3.26 16.86
C GLU A 77 8.49 3.67 16.02
N GLY A 78 8.70 4.99 15.91
CA GLY A 78 9.73 5.58 15.05
C GLY A 78 9.37 5.64 13.56
N TRP A 79 8.30 4.96 13.13
CA TRP A 79 7.84 4.97 11.74
C TRP A 79 6.52 5.75 11.59
N ARG A 80 6.30 6.28 10.40
CA ARG A 80 5.02 6.90 10.01
C ARG A 80 4.60 6.47 8.60
N ILE A 81 3.32 6.70 8.31
CA ILE A 81 2.77 6.54 6.96
C ILE A 81 3.21 7.75 6.14
N PRO A 82 3.68 7.55 4.90
CA PRO A 82 4.20 8.61 4.04
C PRO A 82 3.08 9.55 3.59
N THR A 83 3.40 10.83 3.47
CA THR A 83 2.56 11.85 2.84
C THR A 83 2.81 11.89 1.33
N GLN A 84 1.99 12.64 0.61
CA GLN A 84 2.20 12.95 -0.81
C GLN A 84 3.60 13.54 -1.05
N GLU A 85 4.06 14.46 -0.19
CA GLU A 85 5.37 15.08 -0.30
C GLU A 85 6.50 14.05 -0.20
N ASP A 86 6.36 13.05 0.68
CA ASP A 86 7.38 12.01 0.80
C ASP A 86 7.53 11.21 -0.49
N TRP A 87 6.42 10.82 -1.11
CA TRP A 87 6.44 10.07 -2.35
C TRP A 87 6.92 10.92 -3.53
N VAL A 88 6.59 12.22 -3.55
CA VAL A 88 7.12 13.16 -4.54
C VAL A 88 8.64 13.25 -4.41
N GLN A 89 9.18 13.38 -3.19
CA GLN A 89 10.63 13.40 -2.95
C GLN A 89 11.30 12.08 -3.36
N LEU A 90 10.73 10.94 -2.97
CA LEU A 90 11.19 9.62 -3.38
C LEU A 90 11.26 9.52 -4.92
N SER A 91 10.19 9.88 -5.62
CA SER A 91 10.18 9.83 -7.09
C SER A 91 11.22 10.77 -7.70
N THR A 92 11.39 11.97 -7.15
CA THR A 92 12.33 12.99 -7.63
C THR A 92 13.77 12.51 -7.50
N SER A 93 14.11 11.86 -6.38
CA SER A 93 15.44 11.28 -6.17
C SER A 93 15.78 10.14 -7.16
N LEU A 94 14.75 9.58 -7.81
CA LEU A 94 14.86 8.48 -8.78
C LEU A 94 14.64 8.94 -10.23
N GLY A 95 14.74 10.25 -10.51
CA GLY A 95 14.60 10.80 -11.86
C GLY A 95 13.17 11.23 -12.24
N GLY A 96 12.24 11.22 -11.28
CA GLY A 96 10.86 11.68 -11.42
C GLY A 96 9.86 10.57 -11.72
N HIS A 97 8.57 10.89 -11.54
CA HIS A 97 7.45 9.95 -11.72
C HIS A 97 7.51 9.10 -13.00
N PRO A 98 7.86 9.62 -14.20
CA PRO A 98 7.85 8.82 -15.44
C PRO A 98 8.82 7.63 -15.47
N VAL A 99 9.85 7.61 -14.61
CA VAL A 99 10.91 6.59 -14.64
C VAL A 99 11.19 5.94 -13.28
N ALA A 100 10.74 6.54 -12.18
CA ALA A 100 11.04 6.09 -10.81
C ALA A 100 10.59 4.65 -10.52
N GLY A 101 9.49 4.21 -11.15
CA GLY A 101 8.94 2.86 -10.96
C GLY A 101 9.93 1.76 -11.30
N ARG A 102 10.82 1.94 -12.28
CA ARG A 102 11.86 0.95 -12.59
C ARG A 102 12.79 0.67 -11.41
N ALA A 103 13.20 1.73 -10.71
CA ALA A 103 14.09 1.63 -9.55
C ALA A 103 13.41 1.13 -8.28
N LEU A 104 12.08 1.27 -8.19
CA LEU A 104 11.27 0.87 -7.04
C LEU A 104 10.82 -0.58 -7.09
N LYS A 105 10.50 -1.09 -8.29
CA LYS A 105 10.03 -2.47 -8.51
C LYS A 105 11.10 -3.50 -8.12
N ASN A 106 10.66 -4.59 -7.48
CA ASN A 106 11.49 -5.77 -7.24
C ASN A 106 11.89 -6.43 -8.58
N GLU A 107 13.09 -7.03 -8.61
CA GLU A 107 13.65 -7.74 -9.77
C GLU A 107 12.82 -9.00 -10.13
N ASP A 108 12.45 -9.81 -9.13
CA ASP A 108 11.84 -11.14 -9.32
C ASP A 108 10.31 -11.09 -9.48
N GLY A 109 9.69 -9.93 -9.23
CA GLY A 109 8.24 -9.75 -9.25
C GLY A 109 7.64 -9.48 -10.62
N CYS A 110 8.47 -9.34 -11.67
CA CYS A 110 8.07 -8.74 -12.96
C CYS A 110 8.49 -9.57 -14.18
N ASN A 111 8.56 -10.90 -14.08
CA ASN A 111 8.91 -11.79 -15.20
C ASN A 111 7.95 -11.55 -16.38
N ASP A 112 8.41 -10.77 -17.36
CA ASP A 112 8.39 -11.06 -18.80
C ASP A 112 8.60 -9.81 -19.67
N GLN A 113 8.42 -8.58 -19.21
CA GLN A 113 8.44 -7.40 -20.13
C GLN A 113 8.89 -6.06 -19.55
N GLY A 114 9.51 -6.00 -18.37
CA GLY A 114 9.89 -4.72 -17.76
C GLY A 114 10.34 -4.83 -16.32
N ASN A 115 11.37 -5.65 -16.08
CA ASN A 115 11.87 -5.91 -14.74
C ASN A 115 12.25 -4.59 -14.06
N GLY A 116 11.77 -4.42 -12.82
CA GLY A 116 12.42 -3.51 -11.91
C GLY A 116 13.87 -3.92 -11.76
N ASN A 117 14.75 -2.95 -11.54
CA ASN A 117 16.15 -3.23 -11.21
C ASN A 117 16.41 -3.06 -9.71
N ASN A 118 15.36 -2.75 -8.93
CA ASN A 118 15.39 -2.53 -7.49
C ASN A 118 16.57 -1.71 -6.96
N LEU A 119 17.14 -0.79 -7.76
CA LEU A 119 18.35 -0.04 -7.38
C LEU A 119 18.13 0.83 -6.15
N SER A 120 16.87 1.14 -5.82
CA SER A 120 16.49 1.88 -4.61
C SER A 120 16.40 1.01 -3.35
N GLY A 121 16.37 -0.32 -3.48
CA GLY A 121 16.09 -1.25 -2.38
C GLY A 121 14.64 -1.22 -1.88
N PHE A 122 13.75 -0.43 -2.48
CA PHE A 122 12.35 -0.32 -2.07
C PHE A 122 11.57 -1.63 -2.20
N SER A 123 11.96 -2.47 -3.16
CA SER A 123 11.45 -3.83 -3.35
C SER A 123 9.92 -3.89 -3.46
N ALA A 124 9.34 -3.02 -4.30
CA ALA A 124 7.90 -3.02 -4.58
C ALA A 124 7.48 -4.32 -5.27
N MET A 125 6.61 -5.08 -4.62
CA MET A 125 5.98 -6.28 -5.15
C MET A 125 4.56 -5.97 -5.65
N PRO A 126 4.12 -6.55 -6.78
CA PRO A 126 2.76 -6.35 -7.31
C PRO A 126 1.73 -7.21 -6.56
N GLY A 127 1.49 -6.88 -5.28
CA GLY A 127 0.63 -7.65 -4.37
C GLY A 127 -0.87 -7.50 -4.60
N GLY A 128 -1.29 -6.69 -5.58
CA GLY A 128 -2.69 -6.39 -5.83
C GLY A 128 -3.32 -5.51 -4.75
N PHE A 129 -4.63 -5.43 -4.79
CA PHE A 129 -5.45 -4.63 -3.88
C PHE A 129 -6.84 -5.25 -3.72
N ARG A 130 -7.60 -4.67 -2.77
CA ARG A 130 -9.01 -4.96 -2.59
C ARG A 130 -9.85 -3.75 -2.96
N GLU A 131 -10.79 -3.92 -3.88
CA GLU A 131 -11.71 -2.89 -4.32
C GLU A 131 -13.12 -3.17 -3.79
N ILE A 132 -13.72 -2.20 -3.09
CA ILE A 132 -15.03 -2.35 -2.48
C ILE A 132 -16.18 -2.34 -3.50
N THR A 133 -15.96 -1.87 -4.72
CA THR A 133 -17.03 -1.67 -5.71
C THR A 133 -17.27 -2.93 -6.57
N LEU A 134 -16.26 -3.79 -6.73
CA LEU A 134 -16.32 -4.98 -7.60
C LEU A 134 -16.73 -6.26 -6.87
N LEU A 135 -17.64 -6.14 -5.90
CA LEU A 135 -18.02 -7.22 -4.96
C LEU A 135 -18.59 -8.49 -5.62
N ASN A 136 -19.06 -8.38 -6.86
CA ASN A 136 -19.66 -9.50 -7.61
C ASN A 136 -18.64 -10.25 -8.48
N SER A 137 -17.38 -9.81 -8.53
CA SER A 137 -16.30 -10.48 -9.26
C SER A 137 -15.06 -10.65 -8.36
N ASN A 138 -14.44 -11.83 -8.41
CA ASN A 138 -13.18 -12.14 -7.72
C ASN A 138 -13.14 -11.80 -6.21
N ASN A 139 -14.29 -11.75 -5.53
CA ASN A 139 -14.40 -11.42 -4.10
C ASN A 139 -13.82 -10.02 -3.76
N GLY A 140 -13.78 -9.10 -4.74
CA GLY A 140 -13.23 -7.75 -4.61
C GLY A 140 -11.70 -7.68 -4.65
N PHE A 141 -10.97 -8.73 -5.06
CA PHE A 141 -9.51 -8.71 -5.14
C PHE A 141 -8.99 -8.64 -6.58
N LEU A 142 -8.01 -7.76 -6.82
CA LEU A 142 -7.54 -7.43 -8.17
C LEU A 142 -6.03 -7.17 -8.22
N GLY A 143 -5.45 -7.25 -9.41
CA GLY A 143 -4.09 -6.75 -9.67
C GLY A 143 -2.93 -7.61 -9.15
N LEU A 144 -3.19 -8.78 -8.55
CA LEU A 144 -2.11 -9.69 -8.10
C LEU A 144 -1.18 -10.04 -9.27
N GLY A 145 0.12 -9.91 -9.04
CA GLY A 145 1.14 -10.16 -10.06
C GLY A 145 1.13 -9.14 -11.20
N ASN A 146 0.42 -8.02 -11.07
CA ASN A 146 0.37 -6.96 -12.07
C ASN A 146 0.56 -5.55 -11.51
N THR A 147 -0.05 -5.21 -10.37
CA THR A 147 0.00 -3.86 -9.81
C THR A 147 0.13 -3.91 -8.28
N GLY A 148 0.95 -3.03 -7.71
CA GLY A 148 0.96 -2.73 -6.28
C GLY A 148 0.29 -1.38 -6.01
N TYR A 149 -0.46 -1.28 -4.92
CA TYR A 149 -1.09 -0.04 -4.44
C TYR A 149 -0.70 0.25 -3.00
N TRP A 150 -0.43 1.52 -2.71
CA TRP A 150 -0.07 2.00 -1.38
C TRP A 150 -0.87 3.23 -1.00
N TRP A 151 -1.31 3.27 0.27
CA TRP A 151 -1.86 4.49 0.83
C TRP A 151 -0.77 5.53 1.11
N SER A 152 -1.16 6.79 1.01
CA SER A 152 -0.53 7.91 1.71
C SER A 152 -1.42 8.35 2.86
N SER A 153 -0.87 9.05 3.84
CA SER A 153 -1.63 9.73 4.89
C SER A 153 -2.21 11.08 4.43
N THR A 154 -1.93 11.52 3.20
CA THR A 154 -2.46 12.78 2.66
C THR A 154 -3.93 12.63 2.28
N TYR A 155 -4.78 13.39 2.97
CA TYR A 155 -6.22 13.50 2.75
C TYR A 155 -6.58 14.94 2.34
N ASP A 156 -7.24 15.12 1.21
CA ASP A 156 -7.82 16.39 0.80
C ASP A 156 -9.27 16.47 1.30
N SER A 157 -9.49 17.32 2.30
CA SER A 157 -10.80 17.51 2.92
C SER A 157 -11.81 18.23 2.03
N ARG A 158 -11.38 18.91 0.97
CA ARG A 158 -12.28 19.63 0.05
C ARG A 158 -12.95 18.68 -0.93
N THR A 159 -12.23 17.65 -1.34
CA THR A 159 -12.69 16.64 -2.30
C THR A 159 -13.05 15.31 -1.64
N GLU A 160 -12.85 15.21 -0.32
CA GLU A 160 -12.99 13.97 0.45
C GLU A 160 -12.26 12.81 -0.24
N SER A 161 -10.98 13.05 -0.56
CA SER A 161 -10.16 12.07 -1.28
C SER A 161 -8.80 11.88 -0.62
N VAL A 162 -8.26 10.68 -0.78
CA VAL A 162 -6.95 10.29 -0.29
C VAL A 162 -6.00 10.15 -1.46
N TRP A 163 -4.77 10.59 -1.28
CA TRP A 163 -3.73 10.40 -2.28
C TRP A 163 -3.21 8.96 -2.24
N VAL A 164 -3.12 8.31 -3.39
CA VAL A 164 -2.72 6.90 -3.50
C VAL A 164 -1.66 6.73 -4.57
N VAL A 165 -0.80 5.75 -4.36
CA VAL A 165 0.33 5.43 -5.23
C VAL A 165 0.14 4.05 -5.81
N SER A 166 0.44 3.89 -7.09
CA SER A 166 0.48 2.58 -7.72
C SER A 166 1.66 2.39 -8.65
N LEU A 167 2.09 1.13 -8.74
CA LEU A 167 3.14 0.67 -9.66
C LEU A 167 2.62 -0.52 -10.43
N SER A 168 2.57 -0.37 -11.76
CA SER A 168 2.30 -1.45 -12.70
C SER A 168 3.59 -2.19 -13.03
N LYS A 169 3.52 -3.52 -13.19
CA LYS A 169 4.66 -4.29 -13.69
C LYS A 169 5.07 -3.93 -15.11
N ARG A 170 4.15 -3.35 -15.90
CA ARG A 170 4.33 -3.08 -17.34
C ARG A 170 4.89 -1.70 -17.65
N ASP A 171 5.02 -0.84 -16.64
CA ASP A 171 5.43 0.55 -16.82
C ASP A 171 6.53 0.89 -15.81
N ASP A 172 7.40 1.81 -16.18
CA ASP A 172 8.44 2.37 -15.32
C ASP A 172 7.97 3.63 -14.59
N LYS A 173 6.74 4.08 -14.86
CA LYS A 173 6.11 5.21 -14.18
C LYS A 173 5.60 4.84 -12.78
N LEU A 174 5.87 5.71 -11.82
CA LEU A 174 5.14 5.80 -10.55
C LEU A 174 3.84 6.56 -10.78
N PHE A 175 2.71 5.87 -10.64
CA PHE A 175 1.39 6.47 -10.80
C PHE A 175 0.87 6.99 -9.48
N THR A 176 0.16 8.10 -9.54
CA THR A 176 -0.41 8.78 -8.38
C THR A 176 -1.79 9.29 -8.75
N THR A 177 -2.77 9.09 -7.88
CA THR A 177 -4.12 9.63 -8.06
C THR A 177 -4.72 10.02 -6.72
N PHE A 178 -5.80 10.77 -6.76
CA PHE A 178 -6.72 10.88 -5.63
C PHE A 178 -7.80 9.82 -5.78
N ASP A 179 -8.14 9.18 -4.67
CA ASP A 179 -9.17 8.16 -4.58
C ASP A 179 -10.20 8.55 -3.50
N THR A 180 -11.47 8.28 -3.74
CA THR A 180 -12.56 8.50 -2.78
C THR A 180 -13.00 7.19 -2.11
N ALA A 181 -12.41 6.05 -2.48
CA ALA A 181 -12.72 4.73 -1.95
C ALA A 181 -11.96 4.43 -0.64
N PHE A 182 -12.31 5.12 0.46
CA PHE A 182 -11.75 4.88 1.81
C PHE A 182 -11.84 3.42 2.31
N SER A 183 -12.75 2.67 1.70
CA SER A 183 -13.05 1.28 2.04
C SER A 183 -12.25 0.27 1.23
N ASP A 184 -11.45 0.71 0.27
CA ASP A 184 -10.52 -0.16 -0.45
C ASP A 184 -9.43 -0.68 0.50
N GLY A 185 -8.74 -1.74 0.08
CA GLY A 185 -7.63 -2.33 0.82
C GLY A 185 -6.34 -2.20 0.04
N TYR A 186 -5.46 -1.30 0.47
CA TYR A 186 -4.12 -1.11 -0.10
C TYR A 186 -3.02 -1.46 0.90
N SER A 187 -1.81 -1.69 0.38
CA SER A 187 -0.64 -1.92 1.20
C SER A 187 -0.18 -0.61 1.87
N ILE A 188 0.71 -0.72 2.85
CA ILE A 188 1.40 0.42 3.46
C ILE A 188 2.90 0.24 3.32
N ARG A 189 3.59 1.32 2.96
CA ARG A 189 5.05 1.45 3.10
C ARG A 189 5.28 2.54 4.12
N CYS A 190 6.07 2.29 5.15
CA CYS A 190 6.37 3.33 6.13
C CYS A 190 7.69 4.03 5.81
N ILE A 191 7.78 5.27 6.27
CA ILE A 191 8.98 6.09 6.24
C ILE A 191 9.38 6.44 7.68
N LYS A 192 10.68 6.65 7.88
CA LYS A 192 11.26 7.12 9.13
C LYS A 192 11.74 8.56 8.95
N ASP A 193 11.45 9.41 9.94
CA ASP A 193 12.04 10.75 10.02
C ASP A 193 13.50 10.70 10.51
#